data_AF-A0A1A0UQ98-F1
#
_entry.id   AF-A0A1A0UQ98-F1
#
_cell.length_a   1.000
_cell.length_b   1.000
_cell.length_c   1.000
_cell.angle_alpha   90.00
_cell.angle_beta   90.00
_cell.angle_gamma   90.00
#
_symmetry.space_group_name_H-M   'P 1'
#
loop_
_entity.id
_entity.type
_entity.pdbx_description
1 polymer ?
#
loop_
_entity_poly.entity_id
_entity_poly.type
_entity_poly.pdbx_seq_one_letter_code
_entity_poly.pdbx_strand_id
1 'polypeptide(L)'
;MKRGKTLPIHNRIGVLRAERRMTRAELAALIDVNPQTVGALERGDHYPSLDLAFRICDVFGLPVEAVFSRTEFTPLSTELYRTNTRSQGGDRDVPVDPAG
;
A
#
# COMPACT_ATOMS: atom_id res chain seq x y z
N MET A 1 -9.88 20.87 -20.14
CA MET A 1 -10.63 19.85 -19.38
C MET A 1 -10.50 20.15 -17.90
N LYS A 2 -11.61 20.33 -17.16
CA LYS A 2 -11.57 20.46 -15.69
C LYS A 2 -11.18 19.11 -15.11
N ARG A 3 -9.98 18.98 -14.53
CA ARG A 3 -9.66 17.81 -13.68
C ARG A 3 -10.72 17.76 -12.59
N GLY A 4 -11.56 16.72 -12.58
CA GLY A 4 -12.45 16.45 -11.45
C GLY A 4 -11.64 16.36 -10.15
N LYS A 5 -12.31 16.47 -8.99
CA LYS A 5 -11.68 16.29 -7.68
C LYS A 5 -10.73 15.08 -7.74
N THR A 6 -9.43 15.33 -7.60
CA THR A 6 -8.42 14.27 -7.69
C THR A 6 -8.58 13.39 -6.46
N LEU A 7 -9.10 12.17 -6.65
CA LEU A 7 -9.18 11.19 -5.58
C LEU A 7 -7.75 10.77 -5.21
N PRO A 8 -7.39 10.72 -3.91
CA PRO A 8 -6.07 10.31 -3.48
C PRO A 8 -5.76 8.88 -3.95
N ILE A 9 -4.48 8.62 -4.23
CA ILE A 9 -3.97 7.28 -4.53
C ILE A 9 -3.04 6.88 -3.40
N HIS A 10 -3.40 5.82 -2.69
CA HIS A 10 -2.56 5.16 -1.70
C HIS A 10 -1.72 4.08 -2.39
N ASN A 11 -0.56 3.76 -1.85
CA ASN A 11 0.32 2.72 -2.40
C ASN A 11 0.94 1.85 -1.32
N ARG A 12 1.37 0.64 -1.69
CA ARG A 12 2.11 -0.30 -0.84
C ARG A 12 3.60 -0.40 -1.20
N ILE A 13 4.14 0.51 -1.99
CA ILE A 13 5.50 0.39 -2.55
C ILE A 13 6.52 0.17 -1.44
N GLY A 14 6.48 0.98 -0.38
CA GLY A 14 7.43 0.86 0.73
C GLY A 14 7.33 -0.48 1.48
N VAL A 15 6.10 -0.99 1.65
CA VAL A 15 5.83 -2.28 2.31
C VAL A 15 6.34 -3.43 1.45
N LEU A 16 5.94 -3.49 0.18
CA LEU A 16 6.35 -4.52 -0.78
C LEU A 16 7.87 -4.57 -0.95
N ARG A 17 8.50 -3.40 -0.95
CA ARG A 17 9.94 -3.27 -1.06
C ARG A 17 10.64 -3.80 0.21
N ALA A 18 10.11 -3.50 1.39
CA ALA A 18 10.62 -4.04 2.65
C ALA A 18 10.45 -5.57 2.75
N GLU A 19 9.31 -6.11 2.31
CA GLU A 19 9.05 -7.57 2.23
C GLU A 19 10.11 -8.29 1.38
N ARG A 20 10.59 -7.65 0.32
CA ARG A 20 11.64 -8.18 -0.58
C ARG A 20 13.06 -7.81 -0.16
N ARG A 21 13.25 -7.16 1.00
CA ARG A 21 14.54 -6.60 1.45
C ARG A 21 15.22 -5.72 0.38
N MET A 22 14.41 -5.04 -0.42
CA MET A 22 14.85 -4.23 -1.54
C MET A 22 15.08 -2.79 -1.08
N THR A 23 16.13 -2.16 -1.57
CA THR A 23 16.44 -0.74 -1.34
C THR A 23 15.73 0.14 -2.36
N ARG A 24 15.59 1.44 -2.05
CA ARG A 24 15.02 2.40 -3.01
C ARG A 24 15.85 2.49 -4.29
N ALA A 25 17.17 2.36 -4.18
CA ALA A 25 18.08 2.40 -5.32
C ALA A 25 17.88 1.19 -6.24
N GLU A 26 17.71 -0.01 -5.69
CA GLU A 26 17.43 -1.22 -6.48
C GLU A 26 16.08 -1.12 -7.21
N LEU A 27 15.02 -0.70 -6.52
CA LEU A 27 13.72 -0.50 -7.19
C LEU A 27 13.83 0.56 -8.29
N ALA A 28 14.51 1.67 -8.01
CA ALA A 28 14.69 2.75 -8.96
C ALA A 28 15.44 2.32 -10.23
N ALA A 29 16.46 1.46 -10.08
CA ALA A 29 17.18 0.89 -11.21
C ALA A 29 16.28 -0.04 -12.05
N LEU A 30 15.44 -0.86 -11.42
CA LEU A 30 14.52 -1.77 -12.11
C LEU A 30 13.41 -1.04 -12.88
N ILE A 31 12.99 0.13 -12.40
CA ILE A 31 11.96 0.97 -13.03
C ILE A 31 12.56 2.24 -13.65
N ASP A 32 13.84 2.26 -14.01
CA ASP A 32 14.49 3.36 -14.74
C ASP A 32 14.11 4.78 -14.26
N VAL A 33 14.27 5.03 -12.95
CA VAL A 33 14.04 6.35 -12.34
C VAL A 33 15.14 6.69 -11.34
N ASN A 34 15.13 7.93 -10.83
CA ASN A 34 15.98 8.32 -9.72
C ASN A 34 15.48 7.71 -8.39
N PRO A 35 16.36 7.26 -7.47
CA PRO A 35 15.98 6.80 -6.13
C PRO A 35 15.10 7.77 -5.32
N GLN A 36 15.24 9.08 -5.54
CA GLN A 36 14.38 10.11 -4.95
C GLN A 36 12.92 10.00 -5.41
N THR A 37 12.70 9.61 -6.68
CA THR A 37 11.36 9.36 -7.23
C THR A 37 10.67 8.25 -6.46
N VAL A 38 11.37 7.15 -6.17
CA VAL A 38 10.82 6.06 -5.33
C VAL A 38 10.43 6.58 -3.95
N GLY A 39 11.27 7.40 -3.31
CA GLY A 39 10.94 8.00 -2.03
C GLY A 39 9.71 8.92 -2.06
N ALA A 40 9.55 9.71 -3.13
CA ALA A 40 8.38 10.56 -3.32
C ALA A 40 7.10 9.75 -3.57
N LEU A 41 7.19 8.68 -4.35
CA LEU A 41 6.09 7.74 -4.58
C LEU A 41 5.63 7.09 -3.29
N GLU A 42 6.56 6.61 -2.45
CA GLU A 42 6.24 5.97 -1.17
C GLU A 42 5.51 6.89 -0.19
N ARG A 43 5.84 8.18 -0.19
CA ARG A 43 5.15 9.18 0.64
C ARG A 43 3.83 9.66 0.04
N GLY A 44 3.56 9.36 -1.24
CA GLY A 44 2.41 9.87 -1.96
C GLY A 44 2.55 11.33 -2.41
N ASP A 45 3.76 11.88 -2.39
CA ASP A 45 4.05 13.26 -2.84
C ASP A 45 3.79 13.43 -4.35
N HIS A 46 3.90 12.32 -5.09
CA HIS A 46 3.70 12.28 -6.53
C HIS A 46 2.94 11.01 -6.93
N TYR A 47 2.08 11.14 -7.96
CA TYR A 47 1.41 9.99 -8.55
C TYR A 47 2.17 9.51 -9.77
N PRO A 48 2.43 8.19 -9.89
CA PRO A 48 3.13 7.66 -11.06
C PRO A 48 2.28 7.86 -12.32
N SER A 49 2.94 7.97 -13.47
CA SER A 49 2.27 7.72 -14.75
C SER A 49 1.74 6.29 -14.80
N LEU A 50 0.80 6.01 -15.71
CA LEU A 50 0.28 4.65 -15.89
C LEU A 50 1.40 3.65 -16.22
N ASP A 51 2.32 4.05 -17.10
CA ASP A 51 3.52 3.27 -17.45
C ASP A 51 4.37 2.94 -16.22
N LEU A 52 4.71 3.95 -15.41
CA LEU A 52 5.52 3.74 -14.22
C LEU A 52 4.80 2.85 -13.19
N ALA A 53 3.48 2.99 -13.05
CA ALA A 53 2.69 2.12 -12.20
C ALA A 53 2.76 0.66 -12.66
N PHE A 54 2.66 0.38 -13.96
CA PHE A 54 2.78 -0.98 -14.48
C PHE A 54 4.19 -1.56 -14.31
N ARG A 55 5.25 -0.78 -14.54
CA ARG A 55 6.62 -1.26 -14.29
C ARG A 55 6.87 -1.59 -12.82
N ILE A 56 6.29 -0.83 -11.89
CA ILE A 56 6.31 -1.16 -10.47
C ILE A 56 5.56 -2.47 -10.20
N CYS A 57 4.39 -2.66 -10.81
CA CYS A 57 3.60 -3.89 -10.69
C CYS A 57 4.38 -5.10 -11.20
N ASP A 58 5.09 -4.98 -12.33
CA ASP A 58 5.91 -6.05 -12.90
C ASP A 58 7.08 -6.43 -11.99
N VAL A 59 7.78 -5.44 -11.41
CA VAL A 59 8.85 -5.69 -10.42
C VAL A 59 8.33 -6.48 -9.22
N PHE A 60 7.10 -6.19 -8.78
CA PHE A 60 6.47 -6.91 -7.69
C PHE A 60 5.70 -8.17 -8.13
N GLY A 61 5.49 -8.42 -9.43
CA GLY A 61 4.64 -9.52 -9.89
C GLY A 61 3.23 -9.48 -9.30
N LEU A 62 2.67 -8.28 -9.12
CA LEU A 62 1.37 -8.06 -8.49
C LEU A 62 0.45 -7.23 -9.40
N PRO A 63 -0.87 -7.41 -9.34
CA PRO A 63 -1.81 -6.55 -10.06
C PRO A 63 -1.82 -5.13 -9.48
N VAL A 64 -2.31 -4.16 -10.26
CA VAL A 64 -2.30 -2.74 -9.88
C VAL A 64 -3.05 -2.47 -8.58
N GLU A 65 -4.15 -3.18 -8.33
CA GLU A 65 -4.98 -3.03 -7.12
C GLU A 65 -4.31 -3.56 -5.85
N ALA A 66 -3.31 -4.45 -5.99
CA ALA A 66 -2.50 -4.91 -4.87
C ALA A 66 -1.39 -3.91 -4.50
N VAL A 67 -0.99 -3.05 -5.45
CA VAL A 67 0.07 -2.05 -5.26
C VAL A 67 -0.51 -0.67 -4.95
N PHE A 68 -1.64 -0.30 -5.56
CA PHE A 68 -2.27 1.01 -5.49
C PHE A 68 -3.76 0.90 -5.17
N SER A 69 -4.31 1.87 -4.45
CA SER A 69 -5.74 1.91 -4.10
C SER A 69 -6.28 3.33 -3.98
N ARG A 70 -7.60 3.48 -4.17
CA ARG A 70 -8.34 4.72 -3.89
C ARG A 70 -8.70 4.89 -2.42
N THR A 71 -8.50 3.86 -1.61
CA THR A 71 -8.69 3.85 -0.17
C THR A 71 -7.41 3.44 0.53
N GLU A 72 -7.25 3.83 1.79
CA GLU A 72 -6.12 3.39 2.59
C GLU A 72 -6.09 1.85 2.69
N PHE A 73 -4.87 1.32 2.72
CA PHE A 73 -4.66 -0.10 2.92
C PHE A 73 -4.73 -0.42 4.41
N THR A 74 -5.63 -1.34 4.78
CA THR A 74 -5.64 -1.88 6.14
C THR A 74 -4.32 -2.62 6.42
N PRO A 75 -3.66 -2.37 7.56
CA PRO A 75 -2.49 -3.13 7.97
C PRO A 75 -2.83 -4.63 8.07
N LEU A 76 -1.91 -5.49 7.63
CA LEU A 76 -2.13 -6.94 7.62
C LEU A 76 -2.43 -7.48 9.03
N SER A 77 -1.74 -6.96 10.05
CA SER A 77 -1.99 -7.32 11.46
C SER A 77 -3.43 -7.05 11.87
N THR A 78 -4.00 -5.91 11.49
CA THR A 78 -5.41 -5.57 11.80
C THR A 78 -6.37 -6.57 11.18
N GLU A 79 -6.12 -7.02 9.95
CA GLU A 79 -6.99 -8.00 9.29
C GLU A 79 -6.87 -9.38 9.93
N LEU A 80 -5.64 -9.86 10.18
CA LEU A 80 -5.40 -11.18 10.77
C LEU A 80 -6.02 -11.34 12.16
N TYR A 81 -5.91 -10.32 13.02
CA TYR A 81 -6.49 -10.38 14.38
C TYR A 81 -7.99 -10.09 14.41
N ARG A 82 -8.57 -9.47 13.37
CA ARG A 82 -10.03 -9.29 13.23
C ARG A 82 -10.75 -10.59 12.91
N THR A 83 -10.17 -11.44 12.06
CA THR A 83 -10.80 -12.71 11.67
C THR A 83 -10.84 -13.72 12.83
N ASN A 84 -9.87 -13.65 13.74
CA ASN A 84 -9.81 -14.51 14.93
C ASN A 84 -10.94 -14.24 15.94
N THR A 85 -11.56 -13.05 15.94
CA THR A 85 -12.67 -12.74 16.87
C THR A 85 -14.05 -13.09 16.31
N ARG A 86 -14.18 -13.34 15.00
CA ARG A 86 -15.46 -13.74 14.37
C ARG A 86 -15.68 -15.24 14.26
N SER A 87 -14.65 -16.05 14.53
CA SER A 87 -14.72 -17.52 14.47
C SER A 87 -15.03 -18.16 15.83
N GLN A 88 -15.20 -17.38 16.90
CA GLN A 88 -15.73 -17.86 18.18
C GLN A 88 -17.10 -17.22 18.44
N GLY A 89 -18.11 -17.75 17.75
CA GLY A 89 -19.50 -17.67 18.19
C GLY A 89 -19.70 -18.61 19.37
N GLY A 90 -19.32 -18.14 20.54
CA GLY A 90 -19.57 -18.76 21.84
C GLY A 90 -19.56 -17.66 22.90
N ASP A 91 -20.70 -16.98 23.00
CA ASP A 91 -21.16 -16.16 24.13
C ASP A 91 -20.08 -15.55 25.04
N ARG A 92 -19.83 -14.25 24.87
CA ARG A 92 -19.79 -13.26 25.96
C ARG A 92 -19.36 -11.88 25.45
N ASP A 93 -20.06 -10.88 25.98
CA ASP A 93 -19.69 -9.46 25.95
C ASP A 93 -18.19 -9.24 26.16
N VAL A 94 -17.58 -8.45 25.26
CA VAL A 94 -16.38 -7.69 25.60
C VAL A 94 -16.62 -6.24 25.20
N PRO A 95 -16.74 -5.31 26.16
CA PRO A 95 -16.78 -3.89 25.87
C PRO A 95 -15.42 -3.46 25.33
N VAL A 96 -15.41 -2.84 24.16
CA VAL A 96 -14.26 -2.09 23.68
C VAL A 96 -14.41 -0.65 24.16
N ASP A 97 -13.82 -0.35 25.31
CA ASP A 97 -13.02 0.87 25.52
C ASP A 97 -12.16 0.72 26.79
N PRO A 98 -10.87 1.15 26.78
CA PRO A 98 -10.63 2.51 27.24
C PRO A 98 -9.42 3.20 26.54
N ALA A 99 -9.70 4.18 25.69
CA ALA A 99 -8.78 5.29 25.46
C ALA A 99 -9.01 6.35 26.55
N GLY A 100 -8.13 6.33 27.56
CA GLY A 100 -7.74 7.53 28.31
C GLY A 100 -6.65 8.29 27.57
#